data_AF-A0A3D4TDT5-F1
#
_entry.id   AF-A0A3D4TDT5-F1
#
_cell.length_a   1.000
_cell.length_b   1.000
_cell.length_c   1.000
_cell.angle_alpha   90.00
_cell.angle_beta   90.00
_cell.angle_gamma   90.00
#
_symmetry.space_group_name_H-M   'P 1'
#
loop_
_entity.id
_entity.type
_entity.pdbx_description
1 polymer ?
#
loop_
_entity_poly.entity_id
_entity_poly.type
_entity_poly.pdbx_seq_one_letter_code
_entity_poly.pdbx_strand_id
1 'polypeptide(L)'
;EMIDKYHPILFQNMQDLGIEFDIYHRTSAPIHHETAKEFFTALNNAGELEVKESEQYFDEQAQTFLADRYIKGTCPNCSYDSAYGDQCERCGKSLSPDELINPVSTLSGQAPVKKLTKHWYLPLNKHEDFLR
;
A
#
# COMPACT_ATOMS: atom_id res chain seq x y z
N GLU A 1 11.21 -1.94 -16.43
CA GLU A 1 10.45 -2.34 -17.63
C GLU A 1 9.04 -1.74 -17.69
N MET A 2 8.07 -2.18 -16.86
CA MET A 2 6.69 -1.66 -16.95
C MET A 2 6.60 -0.13 -16.77
N ILE A 3 7.24 0.43 -15.76
CA ILE A 3 7.24 1.88 -15.52
C ILE A 3 7.90 2.62 -16.70
N ASP A 4 9.01 2.09 -17.23
CA ASP A 4 9.74 2.71 -18.34
C ASP A 4 8.91 2.68 -19.65
N LYS A 5 8.01 1.71 -19.79
CA LYS A 5 7.03 1.65 -20.89
C LYS A 5 5.90 2.67 -20.71
N TYR A 6 5.27 2.69 -19.54
CA TYR A 6 4.04 3.49 -19.34
C TYR A 6 4.31 4.96 -19.06
N HIS A 7 5.43 5.32 -18.43
CA HIS A 7 5.76 6.72 -18.13
C HIS A 7 5.77 7.64 -19.37
N PRO A 8 6.45 7.30 -20.49
CA PRO A 8 6.42 8.12 -21.70
C PRO A 8 5.06 8.11 -22.42
N ILE A 9 4.33 6.99 -22.39
CA ILE A 9 2.98 6.90 -22.97
C ILE A 9 2.05 7.87 -22.23
N LEU A 10 2.09 7.88 -20.91
CA LEU A 10 1.28 8.78 -20.10
C LEU A 10 1.67 10.24 -20.34
N PHE A 11 2.96 10.54 -20.49
CA PHE A 11 3.40 11.89 -20.84
C PHE A 11 2.82 12.34 -22.19
N GLN A 12 2.93 11.51 -23.22
CA GLN A 12 2.37 11.79 -24.54
C GLN A 12 0.86 12.01 -24.48
N ASN A 13 0.11 11.16 -23.76
CA ASN A 13 -1.33 11.32 -23.59
C ASN A 13 -1.69 12.68 -22.96
N MET A 14 -0.90 13.15 -22.00
CA MET A 14 -1.12 14.46 -21.39
C MET A 14 -0.89 15.59 -22.40
N GLN A 15 0.16 15.49 -23.22
CA GLN A 15 0.43 16.44 -24.30
C GLN A 15 -0.68 16.44 -25.37
N ASP A 16 -1.19 15.26 -25.74
CA ASP A 16 -2.29 15.11 -26.71
C ASP A 16 -3.60 15.74 -26.18
N LEU A 17 -3.77 15.80 -24.86
CA LEU A 17 -4.87 16.50 -24.18
C LEU A 17 -4.62 18.01 -24.00
N GLY A 18 -3.48 18.54 -24.46
CA GLY A 18 -3.10 19.94 -24.32
C GLY A 18 -2.61 20.31 -22.92
N ILE A 19 -2.18 19.34 -22.11
CA ILE A 19 -1.61 19.57 -20.78
C ILE A 19 -0.09 19.74 -20.92
N GLU A 20 0.41 20.91 -20.51
CA GLU A 20 1.83 21.23 -20.52
C GLU A 20 2.36 21.23 -19.08
N PHE A 21 3.48 20.53 -18.86
CA PHE A 21 4.18 20.51 -17.57
C PHE A 21 5.54 21.18 -17.73
N ASP A 22 5.90 22.07 -16.81
CA ASP A 22 7.29 22.54 -16.68
C ASP A 22 8.24 21.39 -16.33
N ILE A 23 7.76 20.47 -15.48
CA ILE A 23 8.49 19.28 -15.05
C ILE A 23 7.53 18.10 -14.98
N TYR A 24 7.77 17.09 -15.80
CA TYR A 24 7.16 15.77 -15.69
C TYR A 24 8.22 14.76 -15.27
N HIS A 25 8.06 14.18 -14.09
CA HIS A 25 9.09 13.32 -13.48
C HIS A 25 8.48 12.03 -12.91
N ARG A 26 9.32 11.17 -12.34
CA ARG A 26 8.94 9.85 -11.80
C ARG A 26 9.50 9.64 -10.40
N THR A 27 8.75 8.92 -9.56
CA THR A 27 9.15 8.58 -8.19
C THR A 27 10.21 7.46 -8.11
N SER A 28 10.44 6.74 -9.22
CA SER A 28 11.50 5.71 -9.30
C SER A 28 12.88 6.28 -9.69
N ALA A 29 13.01 7.60 -9.79
CA ALA A 29 14.28 8.26 -10.03
C ALA A 29 15.13 8.37 -8.75
N PRO A 30 16.47 8.35 -8.84
CA PRO A 30 17.36 8.39 -7.67
C PRO A 30 17.07 9.55 -6.70
N ILE A 31 16.83 10.76 -7.23
CA ILE A 31 16.54 11.95 -6.43
C ILE A 31 15.34 11.78 -5.48
N HIS A 32 14.30 11.06 -5.93
CA HIS A 32 13.14 10.78 -5.09
C HIS A 32 13.48 9.81 -3.96
N HIS A 33 14.28 8.77 -4.23
CA HIS A 33 14.74 7.84 -3.21
C HIS A 33 15.62 8.55 -2.17
N GLU A 34 16.53 9.43 -2.61
CA GLU A 34 17.38 10.25 -1.74
C GLU A 34 16.53 11.14 -0.85
N THR A 35 15.63 11.92 -1.45
CA THR A 35 14.74 12.83 -0.72
C THR A 35 13.86 12.08 0.29
N ALA A 36 13.21 10.98 -0.12
CA ALA A 36 12.35 10.20 0.78
C ALA A 36 13.14 9.60 1.96
N LYS A 37 14.37 9.13 1.71
CA LYS A 37 15.26 8.62 2.75
C LYS A 37 15.67 9.74 3.72
N GLU A 38 15.98 10.93 3.21
CA GLU A 38 16.32 12.09 4.03
C GLU A 38 15.17 12.50 4.94
N PHE A 39 13.95 12.61 4.42
CA PHE A 39 12.75 12.91 5.21
C PHE A 39 12.53 11.88 6.32
N PHE A 40 12.56 10.58 6.00
CA PHE A 40 12.41 9.53 7.00
C PHE A 40 13.51 9.59 8.07
N THR A 41 14.77 9.76 7.63
CA THR A 41 15.93 9.79 8.54
C THR A 41 15.86 10.99 9.48
N ALA A 42 15.46 12.16 8.98
CA ALA A 42 15.28 13.36 9.78
C ALA A 42 14.22 13.16 10.87
N LEU A 43 13.04 12.65 10.52
CA LEU A 43 11.96 12.35 11.47
C LEU A 43 12.38 11.31 12.51
N ASN A 44 13.03 10.23 12.06
CA ASN A 44 13.51 9.18 12.95
C ASN A 44 14.56 9.70 13.94
N ASN A 45 15.53 10.50 13.47
CA ASN A 45 16.58 11.08 14.32
C ASN A 45 16.05 12.13 15.30
N ALA A 46 14.97 12.84 14.93
CA ALA A 46 14.27 13.77 15.81
C ALA A 46 13.38 13.06 16.86
N GLY A 47 13.22 11.73 16.77
CA GLY A 47 12.35 10.97 17.67
C GLY A 47 10.86 11.16 17.40
N GLU A 48 10.50 11.64 16.21
CA GLU A 48 9.11 11.89 15.81
C GLU A 48 8.36 10.60 15.46
N LEU A 49 9.06 9.52 15.11
CA LEU A 49 8.46 8.26 14.70
C LEU A 49 8.28 7.29 15.88
N GLU A 50 7.10 6.69 15.96
CA GLU A 50 6.76 5.62 16.90
C GLU A 50 6.89 4.26 16.22
N VAL A 51 7.67 3.38 16.82
CA VAL A 51 7.82 2.01 16.37
C VAL A 51 6.73 1.16 17.00
N LYS A 52 5.97 0.42 16.18
CA LYS A 52 4.93 -0.52 16.65
C LYS A 52 5.10 -1.87 15.98
N GLU A 53 4.82 -2.91 16.75
CA GLU A 53 4.73 -4.29 16.25
C GLU A 53 3.26 -4.66 16.07
N SER A 54 2.96 -5.27 14.93
CA SER A 54 1.61 -5.71 14.59
C SER A 54 1.68 -7.01 13.80
N GLU A 55 0.65 -7.83 13.90
CA GLU A 55 0.51 -9.00 13.05
C GLU A 55 0.02 -8.58 11.66
N GLN A 56 0.65 -9.10 10.62
CA GLN A 56 0.20 -8.97 9.22
C GLN A 56 0.19 -10.33 8.55
N TYR A 57 -0.65 -10.47 7.52
CA TYR A 57 -0.70 -11.68 6.72
C TYR A 57 0.60 -11.88 5.93
N PHE A 58 1.07 -13.12 5.93
CA PHE A 58 2.30 -13.55 5.28
C PHE A 58 2.02 -14.82 4.48
N ASP A 59 2.50 -14.84 3.25
CA ASP A 59 2.46 -16.00 2.37
C ASP A 59 3.75 -16.80 2.52
N GLU A 60 3.66 -18.01 3.07
CA GLU A 60 4.81 -18.88 3.27
C GLU A 60 5.33 -19.53 1.99
N GLN A 61 4.54 -19.59 0.93
CA GLN A 61 5.02 -20.11 -0.34
C GLN A 61 5.73 -19.02 -1.15
N ALA A 62 5.16 -17.81 -1.19
CA ALA A 62 5.75 -16.66 -1.86
C ALA A 62 6.83 -15.95 -1.02
N GLN A 63 6.96 -16.30 0.28
CA GLN A 63 7.91 -15.73 1.23
C GLN A 63 7.81 -14.20 1.35
N THR A 64 6.59 -13.67 1.43
CA THR A 64 6.34 -12.23 1.52
C THR A 64 5.14 -11.90 2.40
N PHE A 65 5.18 -10.72 3.04
CA PHE A 65 3.98 -10.11 3.62
C PHE A 65 3.01 -9.71 2.51
N LEU A 66 1.70 -9.79 2.81
CA LEU A 66 0.62 -9.50 1.88
C LEU A 66 0.00 -8.15 2.21
N ALA A 67 0.00 -7.25 1.23
CA ALA A 67 -0.91 -6.11 1.23
C ALA A 67 -2.35 -6.58 0.99
N ASP A 68 -3.33 -5.78 1.39
CA ASP A 68 -4.76 -6.11 1.34
C ASP A 68 -5.22 -6.61 -0.04
N ARG A 69 -4.71 -5.98 -1.11
CA ARG A 69 -4.99 -6.37 -2.52
C ARG A 69 -4.52 -7.78 -2.91
N TYR A 70 -3.59 -8.36 -2.14
CA TYR A 70 -3.07 -9.71 -2.36
C TYR A 70 -3.75 -10.74 -1.46
N ILE A 71 -4.80 -10.35 -0.75
CA ILE A 71 -5.62 -11.21 0.09
C ILE A 71 -7.01 -11.20 -0.50
N LYS A 72 -7.55 -12.38 -0.78
CA LYS A 72 -8.94 -12.56 -1.17
C LYS A 72 -9.62 -13.57 -0.26
N GLY A 73 -10.92 -13.49 -0.14
CA GLY A 73 -11.70 -14.47 0.62
C GLY A 73 -13.19 -14.23 0.47
N THR A 74 -13.95 -14.88 1.33
CA THR A 74 -15.40 -14.75 1.33
C THR A 74 -15.82 -13.52 2.12
N CYS A 75 -16.57 -12.62 1.49
CA CYS A 75 -17.14 -11.44 2.11
C CYS A 75 -18.11 -11.82 3.24
N PRO A 76 -17.91 -11.32 4.47
CA PRO A 76 -18.80 -11.65 5.60
C PRO A 76 -20.20 -11.04 5.46
N ASN A 77 -20.37 -10.04 4.59
CA ASN A 77 -21.61 -9.30 4.44
C ASN A 77 -22.57 -9.90 3.39
N CYS A 78 -22.04 -10.37 2.26
CA CYS A 78 -22.86 -10.84 1.13
C CYS A 78 -22.47 -12.24 0.62
N SER A 79 -21.56 -12.92 1.32
CA SER A 79 -21.05 -14.26 0.96
C SER A 79 -20.42 -14.37 -0.43
N TYR A 80 -19.94 -13.25 -1.00
CA TYR A 80 -19.15 -13.29 -2.23
C TYR A 80 -17.78 -13.91 -1.95
N ASP A 81 -17.44 -15.00 -2.64
CA ASP A 81 -16.25 -15.85 -2.37
C ASP A 81 -14.90 -15.27 -2.80
N SER A 82 -14.92 -14.13 -3.49
CA SER A 82 -13.74 -13.55 -4.13
C SER A 82 -13.60 -12.05 -3.82
N ALA A 83 -13.99 -11.63 -2.62
CA ALA A 83 -13.78 -10.27 -2.15
C ALA A 83 -12.30 -10.04 -1.81
N TYR A 84 -11.79 -8.83 -2.10
CA TYR A 84 -10.44 -8.42 -1.73
C TYR A 84 -10.41 -7.93 -0.26
N GLY A 85 -9.21 -7.89 0.30
CA GLY A 85 -8.98 -7.52 1.71
C GLY A 85 -9.48 -6.12 2.07
N ASP A 86 -9.53 -5.19 1.12
CA ASP A 86 -9.92 -3.79 1.31
C ASP A 86 -11.37 -3.51 0.87
N GLN A 87 -11.91 -4.26 -0.09
CA GLN A 87 -13.24 -4.04 -0.65
C GLN A 87 -13.90 -5.31 -1.22
N CYS A 88 -15.22 -5.43 -1.02
CA CYS A 88 -16.03 -6.41 -1.71
C CYS A 88 -16.62 -5.84 -3.01
N GLU A 89 -16.16 -6.35 -4.15
CA GLU A 89 -16.63 -5.94 -5.49
C GLU A 89 -18.12 -6.23 -5.76
N ARG A 90 -18.74 -7.15 -5.01
CA ARG A 90 -20.17 -7.47 -5.19
C ARG A 90 -21.09 -6.48 -4.47
N CYS A 91 -20.76 -6.08 -3.25
CA CYS A 91 -21.66 -5.26 -2.42
C CYS A 91 -21.11 -3.87 -2.09
N GLY A 92 -19.90 -3.55 -2.54
CA GLY A 92 -19.25 -2.24 -2.34
C GLY A 92 -18.75 -1.99 -0.92
N LYS A 93 -18.97 -2.92 0.03
CA LYS A 93 -18.53 -2.76 1.41
C LYS A 93 -17.00 -2.70 1.49
N SER A 94 -16.48 -1.70 2.19
CA SER A 94 -15.08 -1.65 2.60
C SER A 94 -14.84 -2.69 3.70
N LEU A 95 -13.73 -3.40 3.57
CA LEU A 95 -13.33 -4.50 4.43
C LEU A 95 -11.92 -4.25 4.96
N SER A 96 -11.61 -4.93 6.06
CA SER A 96 -10.24 -5.27 6.45
C SER A 96 -9.96 -6.73 6.07
N PRO A 97 -8.71 -7.10 5.72
CA PRO A 97 -8.36 -8.48 5.43
C PRO A 97 -8.70 -9.44 6.58
N ASP A 98 -8.70 -8.94 7.83
CA ASP A 98 -9.06 -9.70 9.03
C ASP A 98 -10.55 -10.05 9.11
N GLU A 99 -11.40 -9.36 8.35
CA GLU A 99 -12.84 -9.64 8.29
C GLU A 99 -13.19 -10.72 7.25
N LEU A 100 -12.26 -11.07 6.35
CA LEU A 100 -12.50 -12.07 5.32
C LEU A 100 -12.63 -13.47 5.91
N ILE A 101 -13.63 -14.21 5.43
CA ILE A 101 -13.79 -15.62 5.76
C ILE A 101 -12.91 -16.44 4.80
N ASN A 102 -12.09 -17.35 5.33
CA ASN A 102 -11.15 -18.18 4.58
C ASN A 102 -10.24 -17.35 3.66
N PRO A 103 -9.42 -16.43 4.20
CA PRO A 103 -8.51 -15.63 3.40
C PRO A 103 -7.49 -16.53 2.69
N VAL A 104 -7.16 -16.19 1.46
CA VAL A 104 -6.13 -16.83 0.64
C VAL A 104 -5.28 -15.78 -0.04
N SER A 105 -4.00 -16.09 -0.22
CA SER A 105 -3.07 -15.29 -1.00
C SER A 105 -3.45 -15.33 -2.48
N THR A 106 -3.48 -14.18 -3.15
CA THR A 106 -3.62 -14.15 -4.61
C THR A 106 -2.33 -14.51 -5.33
N LEU A 107 -1.18 -14.56 -4.63
CA LEU A 107 0.13 -14.87 -5.20
C LEU A 107 0.32 -16.40 -5.31
N SER A 108 0.03 -17.13 -4.24
CA SER A 108 0.24 -18.59 -4.17
C SER A 108 -1.06 -19.40 -4.19
N GLY A 109 -2.19 -18.78 -3.89
CA GLY A 109 -3.47 -19.49 -3.67
C GLY A 109 -3.56 -20.18 -2.31
N GLN A 110 -2.54 -20.11 -1.45
CA GLN A 110 -2.54 -20.73 -0.13
C GLN A 110 -3.15 -19.83 0.94
N ALA A 111 -3.62 -20.44 2.03
CA ALA A 111 -4.04 -19.69 3.21
C ALA A 111 -2.82 -18.97 3.83
N PRO A 112 -2.85 -17.64 3.99
CA PRO A 112 -1.76 -16.92 4.62
C PRO A 112 -1.78 -17.11 6.14
N VAL A 113 -0.63 -16.91 6.77
CA VAL A 113 -0.47 -16.94 8.23
C VAL A 113 -0.21 -15.53 8.76
N LYS A 114 -0.56 -15.27 10.01
CA LYS A 114 -0.18 -14.01 10.67
C LYS A 114 1.26 -14.10 11.18
N LYS A 115 2.08 -13.10 10.86
CA LYS A 115 3.43 -12.93 11.40
C LYS A 115 3.60 -11.53 11.98
N LEU A 116 4.31 -11.44 13.09
CA LEU A 116 4.66 -10.17 13.71
C LEU A 116 5.64 -9.42 12.80
N THR A 117 5.36 -8.14 12.59
CA THR A 117 6.22 -7.23 11.82
C THR A 117 6.25 -5.86 12.48
N LYS A 118 7.31 -5.11 12.21
CA LYS A 118 7.65 -3.86 12.86
C LYS A 118 7.54 -2.72 11.86
N HIS A 119 6.78 -1.69 12.20
CA HIS A 119 6.57 -0.52 11.37
C HIS A 119 6.79 0.78 12.15
N TRP A 120 7.13 1.85 11.41
CA TRP A 120 7.30 3.20 11.93
C TRP A 120 6.04 4.01 11.60
N TYR A 121 5.47 4.63 12.62
CA TYR A 121 4.28 5.46 12.54
C TYR A 121 4.65 6.89 12.87
N LEU A 122 4.16 7.84 12.06
CA LEU A 122 4.20 9.26 12.41
C LEU A 122 2.91 9.58 13.19
N PRO A 123 2.97 9.91 14.50
CA PRO A 123 1.81 10.25 15.31
C PRO A 123 1.33 11.68 14.96
N LEU A 124 0.58 11.79 13.85
CA LEU A 124 0.10 13.08 13.32
C LEU A 124 -0.70 13.90 14.34
N ASN A 125 -1.32 13.26 15.33
CA ASN A 125 -2.01 13.93 16.42
C ASN A 125 -1.11 14.86 17.25
N LYS A 126 0.22 14.63 17.28
CA LYS A 126 1.17 15.55 17.95
C LYS A 126 1.32 16.89 17.21
N HIS A 127 0.90 16.97 15.94
CA HIS A 127 0.97 18.17 15.12
C HIS A 127 -0.40 18.85 14.94
N GLU A 128 -1.42 18.43 15.68
CA GLU A 128 -2.77 18.94 15.54
C GLU A 128 -2.86 20.47 15.75
N ASP A 129 -2.18 21.00 16.78
CA ASP A 129 -2.18 22.44 17.08
C ASP A 129 -1.55 23.28 15.96
N PHE A 130 -0.62 22.72 15.20
CA PHE A 130 0.00 23.40 14.05
C PHE A 130 -0.86 23.32 12.79
N LEU A 131 -1.62 22.23 12.61
CA LEU A 131 -2.43 21.97 11.43
C LEU A 131 -3.83 22.61 11.48
N ARG A 132 -4.29 23.03 12.66
CA ARG A 132 -5.54 23.76 12.87
C ARG A 132 -5.43 25.23 12.50
#